data_AF-A0A7S2YE56-F1
#
_entry.id   AF-A0A7S2YE56-F1
#
_cell.length_a   1.000
_cell.length_b   1.000
_cell.length_c   1.000
_cell.angle_alpha   90.00
_cell.angle_beta   90.00
_cell.angle_gamma   90.00
#
_symmetry.space_group_name_H-M   'P 1'
#
loop_
_entity.id
_entity.type
_entity.pdbx_description
1 polymer ?
#
loop_
_entity_poly.entity_id
_entity_poly.type
_entity_poly.pdbx_seq_one_letter_code
_entity_poly.pdbx_strand_id
1 'polypeptide(L)'
;GVPFAMRILEAPDPDEINWEHIGRTHQDLQAGKVTAIALTVALCLVWTIPTTFLASLSNASEVREDFDLLQKYPNLIVVVEQLAPLLLVALNSTLPVIFLFITKFEGNISSGTNEASRFVKLGWFMVIQTFFVSAISGSVTQAISAMLDDPSSAVEFLATTLPSQGTYFMQLVIVYTVRTAAFELLRVFPLMFAALRRFVGPRFTESERNKRFLFLRPLSDPLFFQQAFFGSQVVLFITILFVYAVIYPLAPVITAICFLCMGSMYRHQFCYIYPTNPDSGGKLYANFIQFMLATIVIAQLTIVGLLSLNKAPTQVILFVPLLCITTLFIFYIHQMHFRVAAYLPTYECLAEDFARGDDFDFSIVREAYLQPALAAEKDVQPDPALLSEDLVINT
;
A
#
# COMPACT_ATOMS: atom_id res chain seq x y z
N GLY A 1 11.24 37.31 1.26
CA GLY A 1 12.17 36.17 1.37
C GLY A 1 12.19 35.44 0.05
N VAL A 2 13.34 34.93 -0.37
CA VAL A 2 13.44 34.07 -1.56
C VAL A 2 12.64 32.79 -1.26
N PRO A 3 11.62 32.44 -2.05
CA PRO A 3 10.96 31.14 -1.86
C PRO A 3 12.04 30.06 -1.96
N PHE A 4 11.99 29.06 -1.08
CA PHE A 4 12.94 27.92 -0.99
C PHE A 4 14.28 28.16 -0.26
N ALA A 5 14.60 29.37 0.22
CA ALA A 5 15.84 29.59 0.99
C ALA A 5 15.77 29.05 2.43
N MET A 6 14.62 29.17 3.09
CA MET A 6 14.39 28.66 4.44
C MET A 6 12.99 28.04 4.50
N ARG A 7 12.94 26.73 4.28
CA ARG A 7 11.70 25.96 4.42
C ARG A 7 11.67 25.33 5.80
N ILE A 8 10.67 25.69 6.58
CA ILE A 8 10.46 25.14 7.92
C ILE A 8 9.37 24.07 7.78
N LEU A 9 9.61 22.92 8.41
CA LEU A 9 8.68 21.80 8.51
C LEU A 9 8.66 21.37 9.98
N GLU A 10 7.54 20.82 10.42
CA GLU A 10 7.46 20.14 11.70
C GLU A 10 8.47 18.98 11.74
N ALA A 11 9.26 18.92 12.81
CA ALA A 11 10.19 17.82 13.01
C ALA A 11 9.38 16.57 13.36
N PRO A 12 9.58 15.44 12.66
CA PRO A 12 8.92 14.21 13.03
C PRO A 12 9.52 13.63 14.30
N ASP A 13 8.80 12.67 14.91
CA ASP A 13 9.29 11.96 16.07
C ASP A 13 10.70 11.38 15.83
N PRO A 14 11.59 11.42 16.84
CA PRO A 14 12.96 10.92 16.73
C PRO A 14 13.09 9.53 16.10
N ASP A 15 12.18 8.61 16.46
CA ASP A 15 12.16 7.24 15.99
C ASP A 15 11.67 7.10 14.53
N GLU A 16 10.95 8.10 14.00
CA GLU A 16 10.51 8.12 12.60
C GLU A 16 11.58 8.67 11.65
N ILE A 17 12.62 9.32 12.15
CA ILE A 17 13.60 10.02 11.32
C ILE A 17 14.39 9.04 10.46
N ASN A 18 14.27 9.20 9.15
CA ASN A 18 15.14 8.55 8.20
C ASN A 18 16.41 9.38 7.98
N TRP A 19 17.43 9.06 8.78
CA TRP A 19 18.73 9.72 8.76
C TRP A 19 19.44 9.66 7.40
N GLU A 20 19.18 8.66 6.56
CA GLU A 20 19.78 8.54 5.22
C GLU A 20 19.31 9.62 4.24
N HIS A 21 18.16 10.25 4.53
CA HIS A 21 17.57 11.28 3.67
C HIS A 21 17.91 12.70 4.13
N ILE A 22 18.52 12.85 5.31
CA ILE A 22 18.92 14.15 5.84
C ILE A 22 20.12 14.70 5.04
N GLY A 23 20.10 16.00 4.76
CA GLY A 23 21.18 16.69 4.05
C GLY A 23 21.04 16.71 2.51
N ARG A 24 19.97 16.13 1.96
CA ARG A 24 19.69 16.23 0.51
C ARG A 24 19.32 17.66 0.11
N THR A 25 19.78 18.09 -1.06
CA THR A 25 19.46 19.43 -1.57
C THR A 25 18.00 19.51 -2.04
N HIS A 26 17.43 20.72 -2.09
CA HIS A 26 16.06 20.92 -2.55
C HIS A 26 15.83 20.44 -3.99
N GLN A 27 16.83 20.62 -4.86
CA GLN A 27 16.77 20.18 -6.26
C GLN A 27 16.72 18.65 -6.34
N ASP A 28 17.52 17.95 -5.53
CA ASP A 28 17.51 16.49 -5.46
C ASP A 28 16.16 15.95 -4.98
N LEU A 29 15.53 16.60 -3.99
CA LEU A 29 14.20 16.23 -3.50
C LEU A 29 13.11 16.42 -4.55
N GLN A 30 13.17 17.52 -5.33
CA GLN A 30 12.23 17.75 -6.43
C GLN A 30 12.40 16.72 -7.55
N ALA A 31 13.65 16.49 -7.97
CA ALA A 31 13.98 15.47 -8.98
C ALA A 31 13.57 14.07 -8.52
N GLY A 32 13.82 13.74 -7.25
CA GLY A 32 13.43 12.47 -6.63
C GLY A 32 11.92 12.25 -6.65
N LYS A 33 11.11 13.28 -6.34
CA LYS A 33 9.64 13.20 -6.41
C LYS A 33 9.13 13.01 -7.83
N VAL A 34 9.64 13.77 -8.79
CA VAL A 34 9.26 13.62 -10.21
C VAL A 34 9.63 12.23 -10.71
N THR A 35 10.82 11.75 -10.37
CA THR A 35 11.29 10.40 -10.71
C THR A 35 10.39 9.33 -10.10
N ALA A 36 10.02 9.46 -8.82
CA ALA A 36 9.13 8.50 -8.16
C ALA A 36 7.74 8.45 -8.81
N ILE A 37 7.18 9.60 -9.21
CA ILE A 37 5.90 9.68 -9.93
C ILE A 37 6.04 9.03 -11.31
N ALA A 38 7.08 9.38 -12.08
CA ALA A 38 7.33 8.82 -13.40
C ALA A 38 7.51 7.29 -13.35
N LEU A 39 8.29 6.78 -12.39
CA LEU A 39 8.47 5.35 -12.15
C LEU A 39 7.16 4.66 -11.74
N THR A 40 6.32 5.32 -10.95
CA THR A 40 5.01 4.79 -10.56
C THR A 40 4.08 4.64 -11.77
N VAL A 41 4.02 5.66 -12.62
CA VAL A 41 3.20 5.63 -13.84
C VAL A 41 3.73 4.59 -14.82
N ALA A 42 5.05 4.56 -15.06
CA ALA A 42 5.68 3.57 -15.92
C ALA A 42 5.46 2.14 -15.41
N LEU A 43 5.62 1.91 -14.10
CA LEU A 43 5.35 0.62 -13.48
C LEU A 43 3.89 0.22 -13.67
N CYS A 44 2.94 1.13 -13.47
CA CYS A 44 1.52 0.84 -13.67
C CYS A 44 1.24 0.33 -15.09
N LEU A 45 1.77 1.00 -16.12
CA LEU A 45 1.57 0.61 -17.51
C LEU A 45 2.28 -0.70 -17.87
N VAL A 46 3.55 -0.84 -17.47
CA VAL A 46 4.37 -2.03 -17.79
C VAL A 46 3.85 -3.27 -17.05
N TRP A 47 3.32 -3.11 -15.83
CA TRP A 47 2.83 -4.24 -15.02
C TRP A 47 1.63 -4.95 -15.64
N THR A 48 0.88 -4.29 -16.52
CA THR A 48 -0.22 -4.94 -17.27
C THR A 48 0.30 -6.08 -18.13
N ILE A 49 1.50 -5.97 -18.71
CA ILE A 49 2.07 -6.99 -19.62
C ILE A 49 2.29 -8.34 -18.91
N PRO A 50 3.04 -8.43 -17.79
CA PRO A 50 3.24 -9.71 -17.12
C PRO A 50 1.96 -10.24 -16.46
N THR A 51 1.04 -9.38 -16.01
CA THR A 51 -0.21 -9.85 -15.40
C THR A 51 -1.16 -10.44 -16.42
N THR A 52 -1.33 -9.81 -17.59
CA THR A 52 -2.17 -10.36 -18.67
C THR A 52 -1.56 -11.63 -19.24
N PHE A 53 -0.23 -11.69 -19.39
CA PHE A 53 0.47 -12.90 -19.82
C PHE A 53 0.29 -14.07 -18.85
N LEU A 54 0.46 -13.85 -17.54
CA LEU A 54 0.22 -14.90 -16.54
C LEU A 54 -1.25 -15.28 -16.44
N ALA A 55 -2.17 -14.32 -16.63
CA ALA A 55 -3.60 -14.60 -16.68
C ALA A 55 -3.96 -15.45 -17.91
N SER A 56 -3.43 -15.14 -19.10
CA SER A 56 -3.68 -15.97 -20.31
C SER A 56 -3.11 -17.38 -20.15
N LEU A 57 -1.96 -17.53 -19.47
CA LEU A 57 -1.40 -18.86 -19.15
C LEU A 57 -2.26 -19.66 -18.16
N SER A 58 -3.09 -19.01 -17.34
CA SER A 58 -4.03 -19.73 -16.47
C SER A 58 -5.15 -20.42 -17.24
N ASN A 59 -5.41 -20.01 -18.48
CA ASN A 59 -6.27 -20.69 -19.46
C ASN A 59 -5.43 -21.26 -20.61
N ALA A 60 -4.36 -22.01 -20.29
CA ALA A 60 -3.43 -22.53 -21.30
C ALA A 60 -4.08 -23.41 -22.37
N SER A 61 -5.26 -23.97 -22.09
CA SER A 61 -6.12 -24.67 -23.06
C SER A 61 -6.56 -23.78 -24.24
N GLU A 62 -6.81 -22.48 -24.02
CA GLU A 62 -7.19 -21.53 -25.07
C GLU A 62 -5.98 -21.05 -25.89
N VAL A 63 -4.81 -20.99 -25.25
CA VAL A 63 -3.55 -20.47 -25.85
C VAL A 63 -2.67 -21.60 -26.40
N ARG A 64 -3.20 -22.83 -26.46
CA ARG A 64 -2.48 -24.01 -26.92
C ARG A 64 -1.98 -23.86 -28.36
N GLU A 65 -2.74 -23.18 -29.21
CA GLU A 65 -2.38 -22.98 -30.61
C GLU A 65 -1.19 -22.03 -30.80
N ASP A 66 -0.99 -21.09 -29.88
CA ASP A 66 0.08 -20.07 -29.97
C ASP A 66 1.46 -20.58 -29.48
N PHE A 67 1.51 -21.69 -28.74
CA PHE A 67 2.76 -22.22 -28.17
C PHE A 67 3.03 -23.67 -28.58
N ASP A 68 4.02 -23.88 -29.45
CA ASP A 68 4.48 -25.20 -29.92
C ASP A 68 4.79 -26.20 -28.79
N LEU A 69 5.29 -25.71 -27.65
CA LEU A 69 5.61 -26.54 -26.48
C LEU A 69 4.36 -27.15 -25.83
N LEU A 70 3.25 -26.41 -25.76
CA LEU A 70 1.97 -26.88 -25.22
C LEU A 70 1.28 -27.85 -26.18
N GLN A 71 1.50 -27.71 -27.49
CA GLN A 71 1.04 -28.68 -28.47
C GLN A 71 1.77 -30.02 -28.33
N LYS A 72 3.08 -29.99 -28.12
CA LYS A 72 3.95 -31.17 -28.05
C LYS A 72 3.78 -32.00 -26.79
N TYR A 73 3.42 -31.38 -25.66
CA TYR A 73 3.27 -32.06 -24.36
C TYR A 73 1.95 -31.69 -23.69
N PRO A 74 0.86 -32.44 -23.93
CA PRO A 74 -0.46 -32.12 -23.36
C PRO A 74 -0.49 -32.21 -21.83
N ASN A 75 0.38 -33.01 -21.22
CA ASN A 75 0.51 -33.10 -19.76
C ASN A 75 1.05 -31.81 -19.13
N LEU A 76 1.77 -30.95 -19.88
CA LEU A 76 2.26 -29.67 -19.39
C LEU A 76 1.14 -28.64 -19.24
N ILE A 77 0.02 -28.79 -19.98
CA ILE A 77 -1.11 -27.85 -19.94
C ILE A 77 -1.66 -27.77 -18.51
N VAL A 78 -1.96 -28.92 -17.90
CA VAL A 78 -2.49 -29.00 -16.52
C VAL A 78 -1.51 -28.41 -15.50
N VAL A 79 -0.21 -28.64 -15.71
CA VAL A 79 0.84 -28.10 -14.83
C VAL A 79 0.92 -26.57 -14.94
N VAL A 80 0.86 -26.04 -16.16
CA VAL A 80 0.92 -24.59 -16.42
C VAL A 80 -0.34 -23.89 -15.90
N GLU A 81 -1.53 -24.44 -16.11
CA GLU A 81 -2.79 -23.89 -15.59
C GLU A 81 -2.81 -23.81 -14.06
N GLN A 82 -2.18 -24.77 -13.36
CA GLN A 82 -2.07 -24.74 -11.90
C GLN A 82 -0.94 -23.82 -11.40
N LEU A 83 0.18 -23.72 -12.12
CA LEU A 83 1.30 -22.87 -11.73
C LEU A 83 1.06 -21.39 -12.02
N ALA A 84 0.34 -21.06 -13.09
CA ALA A 84 0.14 -19.67 -13.52
C ALA A 84 -0.52 -18.78 -12.44
N PRO A 85 -1.60 -19.20 -11.75
CA PRO A 85 -2.16 -18.43 -10.63
C PRO A 85 -1.18 -18.25 -9.46
N LEU A 86 -0.35 -19.26 -9.16
CA LEU A 86 0.67 -19.17 -8.09
C LEU A 86 1.75 -18.16 -8.45
N LEU A 87 2.21 -18.16 -9.71
CA LEU A 87 3.14 -17.17 -10.23
C LEU A 87 2.54 -15.77 -10.21
N LEU A 88 1.24 -15.62 -10.50
CA LEU A 88 0.55 -14.34 -10.43
C LEU A 88 0.48 -13.79 -8.99
N VAL A 89 0.22 -14.67 -8.00
CA VAL A 89 0.30 -14.29 -6.58
C VAL A 89 1.73 -13.91 -6.19
N ALA A 90 2.73 -14.68 -6.61
CA ALA A 90 4.15 -14.38 -6.34
C ALA A 90 4.58 -13.04 -6.97
N LEU A 91 4.18 -12.78 -8.21
CA LEU A 91 4.43 -11.52 -8.90
C LEU A 91 3.82 -10.34 -8.11
N ASN A 92 2.54 -10.44 -7.75
CA ASN A 92 1.84 -9.40 -6.98
C ASN A 92 2.41 -9.23 -5.57
N SER A 93 3.00 -10.27 -4.96
CA SER A 93 3.67 -10.15 -3.66
C SER A 93 4.96 -9.32 -3.71
N THR A 94 5.57 -9.18 -4.89
CA THR A 94 6.78 -8.37 -5.10
C THR A 94 6.45 -6.87 -5.20
N LEU A 95 5.24 -6.54 -5.63
CA LEU A 95 4.79 -5.18 -5.88
C LEU A 95 4.98 -4.21 -4.70
N PRO A 96 4.61 -4.56 -3.44
CA PRO A 96 4.81 -3.65 -2.31
C PRO A 96 6.29 -3.35 -2.07
N VAL A 97 7.18 -4.30 -2.37
CA VAL A 97 8.64 -4.13 -2.23
C VAL A 97 9.18 -3.17 -3.28
N ILE A 98 8.69 -3.26 -4.53
CA ILE A 98 9.03 -2.32 -5.60
C ILE A 98 8.59 -0.90 -5.22
N PHE A 99 7.36 -0.73 -4.73
CA PHE A 99 6.89 0.60 -4.31
C PHE A 99 7.65 1.17 -3.12
N LEU A 100 8.13 0.31 -2.21
CA LEU A 100 9.02 0.75 -1.13
C LEU A 100 10.32 1.32 -1.71
N PHE A 101 10.90 0.67 -2.72
CA PHE A 101 12.10 1.18 -3.40
C PHE A 101 11.82 2.50 -4.12
N ILE A 102 10.68 2.61 -4.83
CA ILE A 102 10.27 3.84 -5.51
C ILE A 102 10.13 5.00 -4.51
N THR A 103 9.52 4.75 -3.34
CA THR A 103 9.32 5.80 -2.32
C THR A 103 10.61 6.31 -1.70
N LYS A 104 11.70 5.51 -1.71
CA LYS A 104 13.00 5.97 -1.22
C LYS A 104 13.62 7.07 -2.09
N PHE A 105 13.30 7.11 -3.38
CA PHE A 105 13.77 8.19 -4.26
C PHE A 105 13.19 9.56 -3.89
N GLU A 106 12.01 9.61 -3.26
CA GLU A 106 11.39 10.87 -2.84
C GLU A 106 12.16 11.58 -1.73
N GLY A 107 12.96 10.83 -0.96
CA GLY A 107 13.78 11.39 0.10
C GLY A 107 13.00 12.01 1.26
N ASN A 108 11.80 11.50 1.60
CA ASN A 108 11.08 12.07 2.74
C ASN A 108 11.78 11.72 4.06
N ILE A 109 11.83 12.69 4.97
CA ILE A 109 12.56 12.61 6.25
C ILE A 109 11.82 11.71 7.25
N SER A 110 10.48 11.73 7.30
CA SER A 110 9.69 10.90 8.21
C SER A 110 9.33 9.56 7.59
N SER A 111 9.50 8.49 8.37
CA SER A 111 9.04 7.14 8.00
C SER A 111 7.52 7.09 7.80
N GLY A 112 6.74 7.77 8.64
CA GLY A 112 5.29 7.89 8.46
C GLY A 112 4.89 8.60 7.16
N THR A 113 5.64 9.63 6.74
CA THR A 113 5.42 10.27 5.43
C THR A 113 5.78 9.36 4.25
N ASN A 114 6.85 8.57 4.36
CA ASN A 114 7.21 7.57 3.36
C ASN A 114 6.13 6.48 3.24
N GLU A 115 5.59 6.03 4.37
CA GLU A 115 4.51 5.04 4.38
C GLU A 115 3.21 5.59 3.78
N ALA A 116 2.83 6.83 4.14
CA ALA A 116 1.69 7.51 3.53
C ALA A 116 1.84 7.68 2.01
N SER A 117 3.04 8.02 1.55
CA SER A 117 3.35 8.13 0.12
C SER A 117 3.32 6.77 -0.60
N ARG A 118 3.80 5.71 0.06
CA ARG A 118 3.71 4.32 -0.43
C ARG A 118 2.27 3.85 -0.55
N PHE A 119 1.44 4.17 0.46
CA PHE A 119 0.02 3.88 0.48
C PHE A 119 -0.71 4.52 -0.71
N VAL A 120 -0.43 5.80 -1.01
CA VAL A 120 -1.06 6.49 -2.15
C VAL A 120 -0.73 5.83 -3.48
N LYS A 121 0.54 5.46 -3.70
CA LYS A 121 0.96 4.78 -4.93
C LYS A 121 0.33 3.40 -5.07
N LEU A 122 0.36 2.60 -4.00
CA LEU A 122 -0.25 1.26 -3.98
C LEU A 122 -1.77 1.33 -4.13
N GLY A 123 -2.44 2.29 -3.50
CA GLY A 123 -3.88 2.49 -3.59
C GLY A 123 -4.32 2.78 -5.02
N TRP A 124 -3.70 3.77 -5.68
CA TRP A 124 -3.98 4.06 -7.08
C TRP A 124 -3.63 2.90 -8.02
N PHE A 125 -2.53 2.21 -7.76
CA PHE A 125 -2.19 1.01 -8.51
C PHE A 125 -3.27 -0.07 -8.41
N MET A 126 -3.78 -0.35 -7.20
CA MET A 126 -4.85 -1.32 -7.00
C MET A 126 -6.13 -0.91 -7.73
N VAL A 127 -6.51 0.37 -7.68
CA VAL A 127 -7.68 0.88 -8.41
C VAL A 127 -7.50 0.78 -9.92
N ILE A 128 -6.34 1.18 -10.46
CA ILE A 128 -6.12 1.16 -11.91
C ILE A 128 -5.97 -0.29 -12.40
N GLN A 129 -5.09 -1.07 -11.79
CA GLN A 129 -4.75 -2.40 -12.29
C GLN A 129 -5.74 -3.47 -11.88
N THR A 130 -6.07 -3.55 -10.59
CA THR A 130 -6.91 -4.64 -10.10
C THR A 130 -8.39 -4.37 -10.38
N PHE A 131 -8.83 -3.11 -10.40
CA PHE A 131 -10.21 -2.76 -10.71
C PHE A 131 -10.43 -2.42 -12.19
N PHE A 132 -9.84 -1.33 -12.71
CA PHE A 132 -10.12 -0.91 -14.10
C PHE A 132 -9.58 -1.88 -15.16
N VAL A 133 -8.32 -2.32 -15.07
CA VAL A 133 -7.76 -3.24 -16.08
C VAL A 133 -8.42 -4.61 -16.01
N SER A 134 -8.69 -5.16 -14.82
CA SER A 134 -9.42 -6.43 -14.71
C SER A 134 -10.86 -6.33 -15.23
N ALA A 135 -11.54 -5.19 -15.08
CA ALA A 135 -12.87 -4.98 -15.66
C ALA A 135 -12.88 -5.00 -17.20
N ILE A 136 -11.73 -4.73 -17.83
CA ILE A 136 -11.52 -4.70 -19.29
C ILE A 136 -10.84 -6.00 -19.78
N SER A 137 -10.54 -6.93 -18.88
CA SER A 137 -9.82 -8.19 -19.16
C SER A 137 -10.46 -8.95 -20.33
N GLY A 138 -9.64 -9.30 -21.33
CA GLY A 138 -10.05 -9.95 -22.59
C GLY A 138 -10.10 -9.02 -23.81
N SER A 139 -10.12 -7.69 -23.60
CA SER A 139 -10.14 -6.71 -24.70
C SER A 139 -9.30 -5.47 -24.40
N VAL A 140 -8.33 -5.55 -23.48
CA VAL A 140 -7.48 -4.41 -23.05
C VAL A 140 -6.82 -3.71 -24.25
N THR A 141 -6.27 -4.45 -25.21
CA THR A 141 -5.64 -3.86 -26.39
C THR A 141 -6.65 -3.13 -27.27
N GLN A 142 -7.85 -3.69 -27.46
CA GLN A 142 -8.92 -3.08 -28.25
C GLN A 142 -9.52 -1.86 -27.55
N ALA A 143 -9.68 -1.93 -26.23
CA ALA A 143 -10.15 -0.83 -25.41
C ALA A 143 -9.15 0.32 -25.42
N ILE A 144 -7.86 0.05 -25.26
CA ILE A 144 -6.82 1.09 -25.31
C ILE A 144 -6.79 1.76 -26.69
N SER A 145 -6.87 0.99 -27.80
CA SER A 145 -6.93 1.59 -29.14
C SER A 145 -8.18 2.45 -29.33
N ALA A 146 -9.35 1.97 -28.89
CA ALA A 146 -10.60 2.73 -29.01
C ALA A 146 -10.58 4.00 -28.14
N MET A 147 -9.99 3.94 -26.94
CA MET A 147 -9.84 5.08 -26.03
C MET A 147 -8.87 6.15 -26.56
N LEU A 148 -7.84 5.76 -27.32
CA LEU A 148 -6.91 6.69 -27.96
C LEU A 148 -7.59 7.46 -29.11
N ASP A 149 -8.51 6.80 -29.83
CA ASP A 149 -9.23 7.39 -30.95
C ASP A 149 -10.42 8.26 -30.47
N ASP A 150 -11.17 7.81 -29.47
CA ASP A 150 -12.27 8.57 -28.87
C ASP A 150 -12.34 8.35 -27.34
N PRO A 151 -12.03 9.39 -26.51
CA PRO A 151 -12.13 9.31 -25.06
C PRO A 151 -13.54 9.02 -24.54
N SER A 152 -14.59 9.30 -25.32
CA SER A 152 -15.98 9.03 -24.91
C SER A 152 -16.31 7.53 -24.97
N SER A 153 -15.65 6.78 -25.87
CA SER A 153 -15.78 5.33 -25.99
C SER A 153 -15.32 4.59 -24.72
N ALA A 154 -14.39 5.18 -23.95
CA ALA A 154 -13.94 4.68 -22.66
C ALA A 154 -15.10 4.46 -21.68
N VAL A 155 -15.97 5.48 -21.60
CA VAL A 155 -17.08 5.53 -20.66
C VAL A 155 -18.14 4.51 -21.07
N GLU A 156 -18.39 4.40 -22.37
CA GLU A 156 -19.31 3.41 -22.95
C GLU A 156 -18.82 1.98 -22.70
N PHE A 157 -17.53 1.71 -22.97
CA PHE A 157 -16.94 0.40 -22.77
C PHE A 157 -16.99 -0.02 -21.30
N LEU A 158 -16.56 0.85 -20.38
CA LEU A 158 -16.65 0.61 -18.93
C LEU A 158 -18.08 0.34 -18.48
N ALA A 159 -19.05 1.09 -19.02
CA ALA A 159 -20.44 0.94 -18.65
C ALA A 159 -21.08 -0.36 -19.15
N THR A 160 -20.58 -0.96 -20.23
CA THR A 160 -21.01 -2.30 -20.67
C THR A 160 -20.30 -3.43 -19.91
N THR A 161 -19.01 -3.30 -19.63
CA THR A 161 -18.21 -4.39 -19.03
C THR A 161 -18.40 -4.49 -17.51
N LEU A 162 -18.48 -3.36 -16.80
CA LEU A 162 -18.57 -3.36 -15.33
C LEU A 162 -19.77 -4.16 -14.81
N PRO A 163 -21.01 -4.02 -15.32
CA PRO A 163 -22.14 -4.82 -14.85
C PRO A 163 -21.93 -6.33 -15.05
N SER A 164 -21.33 -6.73 -16.19
CA SER A 164 -21.08 -8.13 -16.49
C SER A 164 -20.07 -8.79 -15.53
N GLN A 165 -19.14 -8.00 -15.00
CA GLN A 165 -18.08 -8.45 -14.09
C GLN A 165 -18.47 -8.37 -12.60
N GLY A 166 -19.72 -8.04 -12.27
CA GLY A 166 -20.15 -7.88 -10.87
C GLY A 166 -19.88 -9.12 -10.01
N THR A 167 -20.20 -10.32 -10.50
CA THR A 167 -19.94 -11.58 -9.79
C THR A 167 -18.46 -11.82 -9.53
N TYR A 168 -17.60 -11.51 -10.51
CA TYR A 168 -16.15 -11.63 -10.38
C TYR A 168 -15.62 -10.74 -9.24
N PHE A 169 -16.03 -9.47 -9.18
CA PHE A 169 -15.57 -8.57 -8.12
C PHE A 169 -16.11 -8.96 -6.74
N MET A 170 -17.33 -9.49 -6.65
CA MET A 170 -17.84 -10.02 -5.37
C MET A 170 -17.03 -11.23 -4.89
N GLN A 171 -16.72 -12.16 -5.79
CA GLN A 171 -15.85 -13.29 -5.46
C GLN A 171 -14.45 -12.82 -5.05
N LEU A 172 -13.90 -11.81 -5.74
CA LEU A 172 -12.62 -11.22 -5.41
C LEU A 172 -12.61 -10.68 -3.98
N VAL A 173 -13.60 -9.88 -3.58
CA VAL A 173 -13.69 -9.33 -2.21
C VAL A 173 -13.76 -10.44 -1.16
N ILE A 174 -14.56 -11.48 -1.40
CA ILE A 174 -14.69 -12.64 -0.49
C ILE A 174 -13.36 -13.39 -0.38
N VAL A 175 -12.76 -13.76 -1.51
CA VAL A 175 -11.50 -14.53 -1.54
C VAL A 175 -10.38 -13.74 -0.90
N TYR A 176 -10.24 -12.45 -1.19
CA TYR A 176 -9.23 -11.61 -0.54
C TYR A 176 -9.46 -11.55 0.97
N THR A 177 -10.70 -11.37 1.43
CA THR A 177 -11.01 -11.30 2.86
C THR A 177 -10.68 -12.60 3.57
N VAL A 178 -11.13 -13.74 3.05
CA VAL A 178 -10.88 -15.07 3.64
C VAL A 178 -9.39 -15.39 3.62
N ARG A 179 -8.71 -15.13 2.50
CA ARG A 179 -7.27 -15.36 2.35
C ARG A 179 -6.47 -14.51 3.31
N THR A 180 -6.77 -13.20 3.39
CA THR A 180 -6.11 -12.31 4.34
C THR A 180 -6.39 -12.78 5.77
N ALA A 181 -7.63 -13.11 6.11
CA ALA A 181 -7.96 -13.66 7.42
C ALA A 181 -7.19 -14.93 7.78
N ALA A 182 -7.09 -15.87 6.86
CA ALA A 182 -6.34 -17.09 7.06
C ALA A 182 -4.85 -16.82 7.28
N PHE A 183 -4.20 -16.04 6.40
CA PHE A 183 -2.76 -15.79 6.49
C PHE A 183 -2.36 -14.98 7.72
N GLU A 184 -3.22 -14.05 8.11
CA GLU A 184 -2.97 -13.06 9.14
C GLU A 184 -3.21 -13.68 10.53
N LEU A 185 -4.33 -14.41 10.72
CA LEU A 185 -4.59 -15.15 11.98
C LEU A 185 -3.58 -16.28 12.21
N LEU A 186 -3.22 -17.05 11.16
CA LEU A 186 -2.23 -18.12 11.27
C LEU A 186 -0.79 -17.60 11.33
N ARG A 187 -0.58 -16.30 11.08
CA ARG A 187 0.76 -15.68 10.99
C ARG A 187 1.69 -16.47 10.08
N VAL A 188 1.23 -16.79 8.87
CA VAL A 188 1.93 -17.73 7.98
C VAL A 188 3.34 -17.25 7.61
N PHE A 189 3.52 -15.96 7.30
CA PHE A 189 4.86 -15.43 6.98
C PHE A 189 5.82 -15.51 8.18
N PRO A 190 5.49 -15.01 9.39
CA PRO A 190 6.33 -15.20 10.58
C PRO A 190 6.65 -16.66 10.88
N LEU A 191 5.65 -17.55 10.76
CA LEU A 191 5.81 -18.97 11.05
C LEU A 191 6.71 -19.65 10.03
N MET A 192 6.59 -19.29 8.75
CA MET A 192 7.48 -19.77 7.69
C MET A 192 8.93 -19.32 7.91
N PHE A 193 9.17 -18.05 8.23
CA PHE A 193 10.52 -17.56 8.53
C PHE A 193 11.11 -18.21 9.78
N ALA A 194 10.31 -18.41 10.83
CA ALA A 194 10.74 -19.09 12.04
C ALA A 194 11.04 -20.58 11.80
N ALA A 195 10.24 -21.26 10.97
CA ALA A 195 10.48 -22.65 10.58
C ALA A 195 11.76 -22.79 9.73
N LEU A 196 11.95 -21.90 8.76
CA LEU A 196 13.16 -21.86 7.94
C LEU A 196 14.40 -21.55 8.78
N ARG A 197 14.29 -20.63 9.74
CA ARG A 197 15.32 -20.36 10.75
C ARG A 197 15.67 -21.60 11.55
N ARG A 198 14.68 -22.38 11.97
CA ARG A 198 14.91 -23.62 12.73
C ARG A 198 15.62 -24.69 11.90
N PHE A 199 15.41 -24.71 10.59
CA PHE A 199 16.01 -25.69 9.68
C PHE A 199 17.43 -25.30 9.24
N VAL A 200 17.65 -24.02 8.91
CA VAL A 200 18.92 -23.50 8.36
C VAL A 200 19.84 -22.92 9.43
N GLY A 201 19.28 -22.42 10.53
CA GLY A 201 20.04 -21.77 11.60
C GLY A 201 20.84 -22.77 12.44
N PRO A 202 22.06 -22.41 12.88
CA PRO A 202 22.82 -23.26 13.78
C PRO A 202 22.08 -23.45 15.11
N ARG A 203 22.25 -24.61 15.75
CA ARG A 203 21.62 -24.96 17.03
C ARG A 203 22.30 -24.24 18.20
N PHE A 204 22.18 -22.91 18.24
CA PHE A 204 22.69 -22.07 19.33
C PHE A 204 21.79 -22.09 20.58
N THR A 205 22.31 -21.54 21.68
CA THR A 205 21.63 -21.30 22.97
C THR A 205 20.31 -20.52 22.79
N GLU A 206 19.34 -20.72 23.68
CA GLU A 206 17.98 -20.14 23.55
C GLU A 206 17.96 -18.61 23.39
N SER A 207 18.90 -17.89 24.00
CA SER A 207 19.03 -16.43 23.89
C SER A 207 19.45 -15.98 22.47
N GLU A 208 20.36 -16.72 21.82
CA GLU A 208 20.80 -16.43 20.45
C GLU A 208 19.78 -16.91 19.40
N ARG A 209 19.02 -17.95 19.72
CA ARG A 209 17.89 -18.42 18.89
C ARG A 209 16.83 -17.32 18.70
N ASN A 210 16.71 -16.39 19.64
CA ASN A 210 15.80 -15.24 19.59
C ASN A 210 16.39 -13.99 18.93
N LYS A 211 17.63 -14.03 18.42
CA LYS A 211 18.24 -12.93 17.64
C LYS A 211 18.06 -13.13 16.14
N ARG A 212 17.99 -12.08 15.32
CA ARG A 212 17.89 -12.20 13.85
C ARG A 212 19.15 -12.88 13.28
N PHE A 213 19.01 -13.78 12.30
CA PHE A 213 20.13 -14.43 11.60
C PHE A 213 19.85 -14.47 10.10
N LEU A 214 20.74 -13.90 9.28
CA LEU A 214 20.65 -13.90 7.80
C LEU A 214 19.22 -13.61 7.29
N PHE A 215 18.62 -12.50 7.74
CA PHE A 215 17.24 -12.07 7.46
C PHE A 215 16.11 -12.94 8.05
N LEU A 216 16.42 -14.13 8.58
CA LEU A 216 15.45 -15.02 9.23
C LEU A 216 15.17 -14.55 10.66
N ARG A 217 13.91 -14.24 10.91
CA ARG A 217 13.40 -13.72 12.18
C ARG A 217 12.81 -14.85 13.02
N PRO A 218 13.03 -14.85 14.34
CA PRO A 218 12.32 -15.75 15.24
C PRO A 218 10.85 -15.32 15.37
N LEU A 219 9.99 -16.23 15.82
CA LEU A 219 8.56 -15.95 16.01
C LEU A 219 8.30 -14.88 17.10
N SER A 220 9.27 -14.69 18.00
CA SER A 220 9.26 -13.69 19.07
C SER A 220 9.57 -12.27 18.62
N ASP A 221 10.07 -12.07 17.39
CA ASP A 221 10.36 -10.75 16.86
C ASP A 221 9.05 -10.06 16.44
N PRO A 222 8.65 -8.94 17.09
CA PRO A 222 7.44 -8.24 16.74
C PRO A 222 7.59 -7.61 15.35
N LEU A 223 6.62 -7.84 14.47
CA LEU A 223 6.59 -7.23 13.14
C LEU A 223 5.70 -6.02 13.19
N PHE A 224 6.17 -4.92 12.61
CA PHE A 224 5.34 -3.75 12.41
C PHE A 224 4.25 -4.05 11.39
N PHE A 225 3.06 -3.50 11.65
CA PHE A 225 1.92 -3.64 10.75
C PHE A 225 2.19 -2.90 9.45
N GLN A 226 1.98 -3.56 8.30
CA GLN A 226 2.20 -2.97 6.98
C GLN A 226 1.00 -2.12 6.56
N GLN A 227 0.87 -0.91 7.13
CA GLN A 227 -0.31 -0.06 6.97
C GLN A 227 -0.57 0.26 5.49
N ALA A 228 0.47 0.59 4.72
CA ALA A 228 0.32 0.91 3.31
C ALA A 228 -0.21 -0.25 2.45
N PHE A 229 0.22 -1.49 2.72
CA PHE A 229 -0.19 -2.65 1.94
C PHE A 229 -1.65 -3.02 2.21
N PHE A 230 -2.01 -3.22 3.48
CA PHE A 230 -3.38 -3.57 3.86
C PHE A 230 -4.36 -2.42 3.57
N GLY A 231 -3.93 -1.18 3.81
CA GLY A 231 -4.71 0.00 3.46
C GLY A 231 -5.07 0.04 1.97
N SER A 232 -4.11 -0.28 1.08
CA SER A 232 -4.38 -0.28 -0.37
C SER A 232 -5.43 -1.31 -0.80
N GLN A 233 -5.51 -2.45 -0.10
CA GLN A 233 -6.56 -3.46 -0.35
C GLN A 233 -7.93 -2.96 0.12
N VAL A 234 -7.99 -2.27 1.26
CA VAL A 234 -9.22 -1.66 1.76
C VAL A 234 -9.72 -0.57 0.80
N VAL A 235 -8.83 0.24 0.23
CA VAL A 235 -9.18 1.23 -0.81
C VAL A 235 -9.88 0.53 -1.98
N LEU A 236 -9.34 -0.58 -2.47
CA LEU A 236 -9.96 -1.36 -3.54
C LEU A 236 -11.35 -1.90 -3.16
N PHE A 237 -11.53 -2.39 -1.93
CA PHE A 237 -12.85 -2.86 -1.46
C PHE A 237 -13.87 -1.71 -1.41
N ILE A 238 -13.43 -0.52 -0.99
CA ILE A 238 -14.26 0.69 -1.01
C ILE A 238 -14.61 1.08 -2.44
N THR A 239 -13.65 0.99 -3.38
CA THR A 239 -13.91 1.21 -4.81
C THR A 239 -14.96 0.27 -5.37
N ILE A 240 -14.83 -1.04 -5.10
CA ILE A 240 -15.82 -2.04 -5.52
C ILE A 240 -17.18 -1.75 -4.86
N LEU A 241 -17.20 -1.47 -3.55
CA LEU A 241 -18.42 -1.17 -2.81
C LEU A 241 -19.19 -0.02 -3.44
N PHE A 242 -18.56 1.14 -3.65
CA PHE A 242 -19.27 2.31 -4.16
C PHE A 242 -19.71 2.16 -5.61
N VAL A 243 -18.89 1.55 -6.47
CA VAL A 243 -19.26 1.34 -7.89
C VAL A 243 -20.39 0.31 -8.01
N TYR A 244 -20.30 -0.81 -7.29
CA TYR A 244 -21.29 -1.89 -7.38
C TYR A 244 -22.48 -1.74 -6.44
N ALA A 245 -22.49 -0.79 -5.50
CA ALA A 245 -23.62 -0.60 -4.58
C ALA A 245 -24.96 -0.41 -5.31
N VAL A 246 -24.94 0.29 -6.46
CA VAL A 246 -26.14 0.55 -7.27
C VAL A 246 -26.37 -0.54 -8.31
N ILE A 247 -25.31 -1.07 -8.91
CA ILE A 247 -25.39 -2.07 -10.00
C ILE A 247 -25.77 -3.45 -9.45
N TYR A 248 -25.22 -3.82 -8.29
CA TYR A 248 -25.38 -5.14 -7.66
C TYR A 248 -25.82 -4.96 -6.20
N PRO A 249 -27.14 -5.00 -5.89
CA PRO A 249 -27.67 -4.68 -4.55
C PRO A 249 -27.15 -5.57 -3.41
N LEU A 250 -26.61 -6.75 -3.73
CA LEU A 250 -25.98 -7.64 -2.75
C LEU A 250 -24.53 -7.22 -2.40
N ALA A 251 -23.90 -6.35 -3.20
CA ALA A 251 -22.52 -5.92 -2.98
C ALA A 251 -22.31 -5.24 -1.62
N PRO A 252 -23.18 -4.31 -1.16
CA PRO A 252 -23.03 -3.70 0.16
C PRO A 252 -23.13 -4.72 1.30
N VAL A 253 -24.03 -5.71 1.19
CA VAL A 253 -24.22 -6.73 2.22
C VAL A 253 -22.99 -7.63 2.31
N ILE A 254 -22.49 -8.12 1.18
CA ILE A 254 -21.28 -8.97 1.12
C ILE A 254 -20.08 -8.22 1.67
N THR A 255 -19.88 -6.97 1.22
CA THR A 255 -18.75 -6.15 1.64
C THR A 255 -18.84 -5.80 3.12
N ALA A 256 -20.04 -5.54 3.65
CA ALA A 256 -20.25 -5.29 5.08
C ALA A 256 -19.84 -6.50 5.93
N ILE A 257 -20.24 -7.72 5.55
CA ILE A 257 -19.81 -8.95 6.23
C ILE A 257 -18.28 -9.07 6.18
N CYS A 258 -17.67 -8.81 5.02
CA CYS A 258 -16.21 -8.85 4.87
C CYS A 258 -15.51 -7.82 5.79
N PHE A 259 -16.04 -6.60 5.89
CA PHE A 259 -15.51 -5.58 6.81
C PHE A 259 -15.68 -5.95 8.28
N LEU A 260 -16.78 -6.59 8.67
CA LEU A 260 -16.97 -7.09 10.04
C LEU A 260 -15.93 -8.18 10.37
N CYS A 261 -15.69 -9.12 9.46
CA CYS A 261 -14.67 -10.15 9.63
C CYS A 261 -13.27 -9.54 9.76
N MET A 262 -12.90 -8.62 8.85
CA MET A 262 -11.60 -7.94 8.92
C MET A 262 -11.45 -7.08 10.18
N GLY A 263 -12.51 -6.37 10.58
CA GLY A 263 -12.50 -5.54 11.78
C GLY A 263 -12.27 -6.35 13.05
N SER A 264 -12.94 -7.50 13.19
CA SER A 264 -12.72 -8.43 14.31
C SER A 264 -11.30 -9.00 14.32
N MET A 265 -10.82 -9.43 13.14
CA MET A 265 -9.48 -9.98 12.96
C MET A 265 -8.39 -8.96 13.32
N TYR A 266 -8.38 -7.78 12.70
CA TYR A 266 -7.35 -6.77 12.96
C TYR A 266 -7.41 -6.26 14.40
N ARG A 267 -8.60 -6.14 15.00
CA ARG A 267 -8.73 -5.80 16.43
C ARG A 267 -8.01 -6.81 17.31
N HIS A 268 -8.21 -8.11 17.06
CA HIS A 268 -7.47 -9.15 17.78
C HIS A 268 -5.96 -8.98 17.63
N GLN A 269 -5.47 -8.78 16.40
CA GLN A 269 -4.03 -8.68 16.17
C GLN A 269 -3.38 -7.42 16.71
N PHE A 270 -4.06 -6.27 16.66
CA PHE A 270 -3.55 -5.03 17.26
C PHE A 270 -3.47 -5.14 18.79
N CYS A 271 -4.33 -5.94 19.43
CA CYS A 271 -4.24 -6.16 20.87
C CYS A 271 -3.12 -7.13 21.29
N TYR A 272 -2.80 -8.14 20.47
CA TYR A 272 -1.94 -9.25 20.91
C TYR A 272 -0.60 -9.41 20.18
N ILE A 273 -0.46 -8.86 18.98
CA ILE A 273 0.68 -9.18 18.09
C ILE A 273 1.47 -7.92 17.69
N TYR A 274 0.77 -6.88 17.26
CA TYR A 274 1.41 -5.71 16.67
C TYR A 274 1.93 -4.76 17.76
N PRO A 275 3.23 -4.39 17.73
CA PRO A 275 3.73 -3.33 18.60
C PRO A 275 3.17 -1.97 18.15
N THR A 276 3.17 -1.00 19.07
CA THR A 276 2.80 0.38 18.76
C THR A 276 3.85 0.99 17.81
N ASN A 277 3.40 1.43 16.64
CA ASN A 277 4.21 2.26 15.75
C ASN A 277 4.36 3.67 16.34
N PRO A 278 5.44 4.41 15.98
CA PRO A 278 5.50 5.85 16.21
C PRO A 278 4.27 6.57 15.63
N ASP A 279 3.90 7.70 16.23
CA ASP A 279 2.68 8.40 15.82
C ASP A 279 2.91 9.18 14.52
N SER A 280 2.36 8.65 13.43
CA SER A 280 2.43 9.33 12.13
C SER A 280 1.61 10.62 12.04
N GLY A 281 0.77 10.94 13.04
CA GLY A 281 -0.11 12.12 13.06
C GLY A 281 -1.33 11.99 12.12
N GLY A 282 -1.77 10.76 11.83
CA GLY A 282 -2.95 10.52 11.00
C GLY A 282 -2.78 10.80 9.49
N LYS A 283 -1.53 10.93 9.00
CA LYS A 283 -1.24 11.23 7.57
C LYS A 283 -1.85 10.21 6.60
N LEU A 284 -1.88 8.93 6.97
CA LEU A 284 -2.53 7.88 6.19
C LEU A 284 -4.05 8.07 6.12
N TYR A 285 -4.69 8.47 7.22
CA TYR A 285 -6.12 8.69 7.29
C TYR A 285 -6.55 9.83 6.35
N ALA A 286 -5.79 10.93 6.32
CA ALA A 286 -6.07 12.04 5.39
C ALA A 286 -6.08 11.58 3.92
N ASN A 287 -5.07 10.79 3.52
CA ASN A 287 -5.00 10.22 2.18
C ASN A 287 -6.13 9.23 1.91
N PHE A 288 -6.51 8.41 2.90
CA PHE A 288 -7.59 7.43 2.77
C PHE A 288 -8.94 8.10 2.49
N ILE A 289 -9.26 9.20 3.18
CA ILE A 289 -10.50 9.96 2.92
C ILE A 289 -10.49 10.55 1.51
N GLN A 290 -9.34 11.02 1.01
CA GLN A 290 -9.22 11.48 -0.39
C GLN A 290 -9.51 10.34 -1.39
N PHE A 291 -9.06 9.11 -1.13
CA PHE A 291 -9.42 7.94 -1.94
C PHE A 291 -10.91 7.63 -1.90
N MET A 292 -11.54 7.74 -0.72
CA MET A 292 -12.98 7.53 -0.57
C MET A 292 -13.77 8.55 -1.41
N LEU A 293 -13.38 9.83 -1.35
CA LEU A 293 -13.99 10.89 -2.15
C LEU A 293 -13.78 10.67 -3.66
N ALA A 294 -12.56 10.33 -4.07
CA ALA A 294 -12.25 10.03 -5.48
C ALA A 294 -13.06 8.81 -5.98
N THR A 295 -13.21 7.79 -5.15
CA THR A 295 -14.01 6.61 -5.44
C THR A 295 -15.49 6.94 -5.64
N ILE A 296 -16.07 7.83 -4.82
CA ILE A 296 -17.46 8.27 -4.97
C ILE A 296 -17.64 8.95 -6.33
N VAL A 297 -16.69 9.80 -6.76
CA VAL A 297 -16.73 10.43 -8.09
C VAL A 297 -16.65 9.37 -9.18
N ILE A 298 -15.74 8.39 -9.07
CA ILE A 298 -15.63 7.27 -10.02
C ILE A 298 -16.97 6.53 -10.11
N ALA A 299 -17.60 6.18 -8.99
CA ALA A 299 -18.89 5.50 -8.97
C ALA A 299 -19.99 6.31 -9.66
N GLN A 300 -20.06 7.62 -9.41
CA GLN A 300 -21.04 8.48 -10.07
C GLN A 300 -20.81 8.58 -11.57
N LEU A 301 -19.55 8.70 -12.02
CA LEU A 301 -19.20 8.70 -13.45
C LEU A 301 -19.58 7.38 -14.12
N THR A 302 -19.34 6.24 -13.46
CA THR A 302 -19.71 4.92 -14.00
C THR A 302 -21.23 4.76 -14.13
N ILE A 303 -22.02 5.24 -13.16
CA ILE A 303 -23.48 5.19 -13.22
C ILE A 303 -24.00 6.10 -14.33
N VAL A 304 -23.45 7.32 -14.48
CA VAL A 304 -23.81 8.22 -15.58
C VAL A 304 -23.51 7.57 -16.94
N GLY A 305 -22.36 6.90 -17.08
CA GLY A 305 -22.05 6.13 -18.29
C GLY A 305 -23.06 5.02 -18.57
N LEU A 306 -23.43 4.24 -17.55
CA LEU A 306 -24.42 3.17 -17.65
C LEU A 306 -25.82 3.67 -18.03
N LEU A 307 -26.25 4.79 -17.47
CA LEU A 307 -27.56 5.37 -17.78
C LEU A 307 -27.60 6.01 -19.18
N SER A 308 -26.48 6.56 -19.64
CA SER A 308 -26.32 7.08 -21.00
C SER A 308 -26.53 5.99 -22.04
N LEU A 309 -25.91 4.82 -21.83
CA LEU A 309 -26.07 3.62 -22.66
C LEU A 309 -27.52 3.12 -22.75
N ASN A 310 -28.24 3.14 -21.63
CA ASN A 310 -29.63 2.69 -21.56
C ASN A 310 -30.63 3.69 -22.19
N LYS A 311 -30.15 4.74 -22.87
CA LYS A 311 -30.95 5.78 -23.54
C LYS A 311 -31.99 6.42 -22.59
N ALA A 312 -31.61 6.65 -21.33
CA ALA A 312 -32.47 7.25 -20.31
C ALA A 312 -32.07 8.71 -20.00
N PRO A 313 -32.34 9.68 -20.91
CA PRO A 313 -31.83 11.05 -20.79
C PRO A 313 -32.34 11.78 -19.54
N THR A 314 -33.58 11.54 -19.14
CA THR A 314 -34.17 12.14 -17.94
C THR A 314 -33.41 11.76 -16.66
N GLN A 315 -32.94 10.52 -16.57
CA GLN A 315 -32.19 10.04 -15.40
C GLN A 315 -30.79 10.65 -15.38
N VAL A 316 -30.12 10.75 -16.53
CA VAL A 316 -28.80 11.39 -16.63
C VAL A 316 -28.87 12.85 -16.20
N ILE A 317 -29.88 13.60 -16.64
CA ILE A 317 -30.08 15.00 -16.24
C ILE A 317 -30.23 15.13 -14.72
N LEU A 318 -30.93 14.19 -14.07
CA LEU A 318 -31.11 14.20 -12.61
C LEU A 318 -29.81 13.87 -11.84
N PHE A 319 -28.87 13.16 -12.46
CA PHE A 319 -27.55 12.86 -11.88
C PHE A 319 -26.56 14.03 -11.94
N VAL A 320 -26.75 14.99 -12.86
CA VAL A 320 -25.86 16.17 -12.99
C VAL A 320 -25.83 17.02 -11.71
N PRO A 321 -26.97 17.37 -11.06
CA PRO A 321 -26.96 18.03 -9.76
C PRO A 321 -26.17 17.27 -8.69
N LEU A 322 -26.27 15.94 -8.67
CA LEU A 322 -25.57 15.11 -7.70
C LEU A 322 -24.05 15.20 -7.85
N LEU A 323 -23.54 15.14 -9.10
CA LEU A 323 -22.12 15.34 -9.41
C LEU A 323 -21.62 16.73 -9.01
N CYS A 324 -22.45 17.76 -9.21
CA CYS A 324 -22.12 19.12 -8.81
C CYS A 324 -22.01 19.23 -7.27
N ILE A 325 -22.99 18.68 -6.55
CA ILE A 325 -23.00 18.67 -5.08
C ILE A 325 -21.78 17.91 -4.54
N THR A 326 -21.43 16.74 -5.08
CA THR A 326 -20.26 16.00 -4.61
C THR A 326 -18.96 16.72 -4.90
N THR A 327 -18.82 17.35 -6.06
CA THR A 327 -17.63 18.16 -6.38
C THR A 327 -17.49 19.35 -5.44
N LEU A 328 -18.59 20.06 -5.17
CA LEU A 328 -18.62 21.16 -4.20
C LEU A 328 -18.29 20.66 -2.78
N PHE A 329 -18.80 19.49 -2.39
CA PHE A 329 -18.51 18.89 -1.10
C PHE A 329 -17.04 18.50 -0.96
N ILE A 330 -16.41 17.98 -2.01
CA ILE A 330 -14.96 17.68 -2.03
C ILE A 330 -14.16 18.97 -1.84
N PHE A 331 -14.53 20.04 -2.56
CA PHE A 331 -13.87 21.35 -2.40
C PHE A 331 -14.05 21.90 -0.97
N TYR A 332 -15.26 21.79 -0.42
CA TYR A 332 -15.57 22.19 0.96
C TYR A 332 -14.73 21.42 1.98
N ILE A 333 -14.69 20.09 1.92
CA ILE A 333 -13.88 19.27 2.83
C ILE A 333 -12.40 19.64 2.71
N HIS A 334 -11.91 19.88 1.49
CA HIS A 334 -10.51 20.22 1.29
C HIS A 334 -10.12 21.56 1.91
N GLN A 335 -10.97 22.58 1.72
CA GLN A 335 -10.72 23.89 2.31
C GLN A 335 -10.90 23.91 3.83
N MET A 336 -11.95 23.27 4.34
CA MET A 336 -12.32 23.35 5.75
C MET A 336 -11.53 22.39 6.64
N HIS A 337 -11.34 21.14 6.21
CA HIS A 337 -10.76 20.10 7.06
C HIS A 337 -9.31 19.81 6.69
N PHE A 338 -9.01 19.46 5.43
CA PHE A 338 -7.65 19.05 5.08
C PHE A 338 -6.61 20.17 5.22
N ARG A 339 -6.99 21.42 4.90
CA ARG A 339 -6.10 22.56 5.09
C ARG A 339 -5.82 22.88 6.56
N VAL A 340 -6.81 22.69 7.43
CA VAL A 340 -6.68 22.96 8.87
C VAL A 340 -5.92 21.83 9.55
N ALA A 341 -6.28 20.57 9.26
CA ALA A 341 -5.63 19.38 9.82
C ALA A 341 -4.18 19.18 9.36
N ALA A 342 -3.73 19.92 8.35
CA ALA A 342 -2.33 19.91 7.93
C ALA A 342 -1.39 20.64 8.92
N TYR A 343 -1.93 21.43 9.85
CA TYR A 343 -1.16 22.21 10.80
C TYR A 343 -1.74 22.08 12.20
N LEU A 344 -0.86 22.05 13.20
CA LEU A 344 -1.27 22.03 14.61
C LEU A 344 -1.82 23.41 15.02
N PRO A 345 -3.04 23.49 15.58
CA PRO A 345 -3.60 24.75 16.05
C PRO A 345 -2.84 25.32 17.25
N THR A 346 -2.28 26.52 17.10
CA THR A 346 -1.51 27.22 18.14
C THR A 346 -2.26 27.39 19.47
N TYR A 347 -3.59 27.53 19.44
CA TYR A 347 -4.38 27.70 20.67
C TYR A 347 -4.40 26.42 21.52
N GLU A 348 -4.32 25.23 20.91
CA GLU A 348 -4.22 23.95 21.63
C GLU A 348 -2.81 23.80 22.20
N CYS A 349 -1.78 24.16 21.43
CA CYS A 349 -0.41 24.19 21.92
C CYS A 349 -0.29 25.08 23.17
N LEU A 350 -0.87 26.28 23.13
CA LEU A 350 -0.86 27.21 24.25
C LEU A 350 -1.58 26.64 25.48
N ALA A 351 -2.70 25.95 25.29
CA ALA A 351 -3.44 25.31 26.38
C ALA A 351 -2.63 24.19 27.05
N GLU A 352 -1.95 23.36 26.25
CA GLU A 352 -1.05 22.31 26.73
C GLU A 352 0.19 22.87 27.42
N ASP A 353 0.78 23.94 26.89
CA ASP A 353 1.92 24.62 27.51
C ASP A 353 1.53 25.20 28.88
N PHE A 354 0.35 25.83 28.99
CA PHE A 354 -0.17 26.29 30.29
C PHE A 354 -0.45 25.14 31.26
N ALA A 355 -0.91 23.98 30.76
CA ALA A 355 -1.16 22.81 31.59
C ALA A 355 0.14 22.16 32.12
N ARG A 356 1.23 22.22 31.34
CA ARG A 356 2.56 21.72 31.73
C ARG A 356 3.27 22.62 32.74
N GLY A 357 2.99 23.93 32.71
CA GLY A 357 3.64 24.92 33.57
C GLY A 357 5.09 25.21 33.16
N ASP A 358 5.75 26.11 33.89
CA ASP A 358 7.08 26.64 33.52
C ASP A 358 8.26 25.69 33.83
N ASP A 359 8.05 24.62 34.60
CA ASP A 359 9.10 23.69 35.08
C ASP A 359 9.37 22.50 34.12
N PHE A 360 9.21 22.68 32.81
CA PHE A 360 9.46 21.59 31.85
C PHE A 360 10.96 21.31 31.68
N ASP A 361 11.37 20.06 31.90
CA ASP A 361 12.76 19.64 31.72
C ASP A 361 13.10 19.45 30.23
N PHE A 362 13.80 20.43 29.67
CA PHE A 362 14.29 20.38 28.28
C PHE A 362 15.45 19.40 28.06
N SER A 363 15.96 18.72 29.10
CA SER A 363 17.01 17.71 28.96
C SER A 363 16.61 16.58 28.00
N ILE A 364 15.33 16.20 28.01
CA ILE A 364 14.75 15.14 27.18
C ILE A 364 14.91 15.45 25.68
N VAL A 365 14.83 16.72 25.29
CA VAL A 365 14.89 17.13 23.88
C VAL A 365 16.32 17.19 23.35
N ARG A 366 17.31 17.39 24.23
CA ARG A 366 18.70 17.66 23.85
C ARG A 366 19.36 16.49 23.12
N GLU A 367 19.07 15.27 23.55
CA GLU A 367 19.67 14.04 22.99
C GLU A 367 18.71 13.32 22.03
N ALA A 368 17.43 13.67 22.02
CA ALA A 368 16.41 13.01 21.22
C ALA A 368 16.73 13.00 19.71
N TYR A 369 17.27 14.10 19.18
CA TYR A 369 17.59 14.24 17.75
C TYR A 369 19.07 13.98 17.45
N LEU A 370 19.75 13.18 18.28
CA LEU A 370 21.13 12.78 18.01
C LEU A 370 21.14 11.62 17.01
N GLN A 371 22.04 11.68 16.02
CA GLN A 371 22.13 10.61 15.03
C GLN A 371 22.46 9.29 15.72
N PRO A 372 21.77 8.16 15.43
CA PRO A 372 21.98 6.89 16.11
C PRO A 372 23.43 6.39 16.09
N ALA A 373 24.18 6.71 15.03
CA ALA A 373 25.60 6.39 14.91
C ALA A 373 26.51 7.14 15.91
N LEU A 374 26.05 8.28 16.43
CA LEU A 374 26.73 9.07 17.47
C LEU A 374 26.23 8.70 18.88
N ALA A 375 25.01 8.16 19.00
CA ALA A 375 24.42 7.72 20.27
C ALA A 375 24.88 6.32 20.69
N ALA A 376 25.18 5.46 19.72
CA ALA A 376 25.72 4.14 20.00
C ALA A 376 27.12 4.28 20.60
N GLU A 377 27.25 4.03 21.91
CA GLU A 377 28.52 3.54 22.45
C GLU A 377 28.90 2.34 21.58
N LYS A 378 29.98 2.46 20.82
CA LYS A 378 30.57 1.29 20.17
C LYS A 378 30.80 0.29 21.30
N ASP A 379 30.10 -0.83 21.27
CA ASP A 379 30.57 -2.06 21.91
C ASP A 379 31.94 -2.35 21.26
N VAL A 380 32.98 -1.78 21.85
CA VAL A 380 34.36 -2.14 21.57
C VAL A 380 34.49 -3.54 22.16
N GLN A 381 34.03 -4.55 21.42
CA GLN A 381 34.48 -5.90 21.67
C GLN A 381 35.99 -5.86 21.41
N PRO A 382 36.83 -6.10 22.42
CA PRO A 382 38.26 -6.17 22.19
C PRO A 382 38.50 -7.25 21.14
N ASP A 383 39.27 -6.90 20.12
CA ASP A 383 39.67 -7.84 19.08
C ASP A 383 40.34 -9.04 19.79
N PRO A 384 39.83 -10.28 19.67
CA PRO A 384 40.44 -11.42 20.34
C PRO A 384 41.89 -11.67 19.90
N ALA A 385 42.32 -11.06 18.78
CA ALA A 385 43.72 -11.02 18.36
C ALA A 385 44.62 -10.18 19.28
N LEU A 386 44.08 -9.19 20.01
CA LEU A 386 44.81 -8.37 20.97
C LEU A 386 44.83 -8.98 22.39
N LEU A 387 43.92 -9.91 22.70
CA LEU A 387 43.88 -10.61 23.99
C LEU A 387 44.83 -11.82 24.04
N SER A 388 45.33 -12.30 22.89
CA SER A 388 46.25 -13.43 22.83
C SER A 388 47.73 -13.04 23.01
N GLU A 389 48.10 -11.76 22.81
CA GLU A 389 49.48 -11.29 23.04
C GLU A 389 49.82 -11.15 24.53
N ASP A 390 48.84 -10.82 25.38
CA ASP A 390 49.08 -10.61 26.83
C ASP A 390 49.11 -11.91 27.66
N LEU A 391 48.71 -13.04 27.09
CA LEU A 391 48.68 -14.34 27.80
C LEU A 391 49.96 -15.18 27.64
N VAL A 392 50.96 -14.72 26.86
CA VAL A 392 52.20 -15.47 26.60
C VAL A 392 53.39 -15.01 27.48
N ILE A 393 53.24 -13.96 28.30
CA ILE A 393 54.36 -13.41 29.10
C ILE A 393 54.52 -14.05 30.49
N ASN A 394 53.64 -14.98 30.91
CA ASN A 394 53.80 -15.72 32.16
C ASN A 394 53.62 -17.24 31.97
N THR A 395 54.64 -17.90 31.39
CA THR A 395 54.98 -19.29 31.72
C THR A 395 56.49 -19.48 31.77
#